data_AF-A0A4Q3AWA8-F1
#
_entry.id   AF-A0A4Q3AWA8-F1
#
_cell.length_a   1.000
_cell.length_b   1.000
_cell.length_c   1.000
_cell.angle_alpha   90.00
_cell.angle_beta   90.00
_cell.angle_gamma   90.00
#
_symmetry.space_group_name_H-M   'P 1'
#
loop_
_entity.id
_entity.type
_entity.pdbx_description
1 polymer ?
#
loop_
_entity_poly.entity_id
_entity_poly.type
_entity_poly.pdbx_seq_one_letter_code
_entity_poly.pdbx_strand_id
1 'polypeptide(L)' 'MEKTQVKAYGTEAAEASLQQLSIGRRAVMPKDVEIDILFCGVCHSDLHTARNDWGGTV' A
#
# COMPACT_ATOMS: atom_id res chain seq x y z
N MET A 1 18.85 8.05 6.57
CA MET A 1 17.44 8.49 6.53
C MET A 1 16.63 7.45 7.28
N GLU A 2 16.04 7.85 8.41
CA GLU A 2 15.25 6.94 9.24
C GLU A 2 13.95 6.57 8.52
N LYS A 3 13.59 5.27 8.56
CA LYS A 3 12.37 4.73 7.98
C LYS A 3 11.59 3.99 9.07
N THR A 4 10.31 4.30 9.20
CA THR A 4 9.41 3.59 10.12
C THR A 4 8.84 2.37 9.41
N GLN A 5 8.97 1.19 10.00
CA GLN A 5 8.35 -0.03 9.50
C GLN A 5 6.88 -0.08 9.94
N VAL A 6 5.97 -0.26 8.99
CA VAL A 6 4.52 -0.33 9.26
C VAL A 6 3.91 -1.54 8.58
N LYS A 7 2.84 -2.08 9.18
CA LYS A 7 2.06 -3.16 8.60
C LYS A 7 1.19 -2.60 7.46
N ALA A 8 1.08 -3.35 6.38
CA ALA A 8 0.21 -3.06 5.25
C ALA A 8 -0.40 -4.36 4.71
N TYR A 9 -1.33 -4.24 3.76
CA TYR A 9 -1.82 -5.35 2.96
C TYR A 9 -1.61 -5.03 1.48
N GLY A 10 -1.14 -6.02 0.72
CA GLY A 10 -0.82 -5.87 -0.69
C GLY A 10 -0.53 -7.22 -1.35
N THR A 11 -0.21 -7.21 -2.64
CA THR A 11 0.20 -8.40 -3.39
C THR A 11 1.53 -8.14 -4.08
N GLU A 12 2.31 -9.19 -4.30
CA GLU A 12 3.60 -9.14 -5.01
C GLU A 12 3.49 -9.55 -6.49
N ALA A 13 2.31 -10.01 -6.92
CA ALA A 13 2.02 -10.37 -8.32
C ALA A 13 0.51 -10.26 -8.62
N ALA A 14 0.16 -9.99 -9.87
CA ALA A 14 -1.21 -9.84 -10.35
C ALA A 14 -2.13 -11.03 -10.03
N GLU A 15 -1.61 -12.26 -10.05
CA GLU A 15 -2.36 -13.49 -9.80
C GLU A 15 -2.30 -13.95 -8.34
N ALA A 16 -1.47 -13.32 -7.51
CA ALA A 16 -1.33 -13.67 -6.11
C ALA A 16 -2.43 -13.03 -5.25
N SER A 17 -2.81 -13.73 -4.19
CA SER A 17 -3.74 -13.18 -3.20
C SER A 17 -3.07 -12.06 -2.39
N LEU A 18 -3.89 -11.12 -1.90
CA LEU A 18 -3.43 -10.11 -0.94
C LEU A 18 -2.93 -10.76 0.35
N GLN A 19 -1.82 -10.22 0.87
CA GLN A 19 -1.13 -10.72 2.05
C GLN A 19 -0.70 -9.54 2.92
N GLN A 20 -0.42 -9.82 4.18
CA GLN A 20 0.17 -8.82 5.05
C GLN A 20 1.62 -8.56 4.65
N LEU A 21 1.98 -7.29 4.51
CA LEU A 21 3.31 -6.81 4.15
C LEU A 21 3.89 -5.95 5.29
N SER A 22 5.21 -5.86 5.35
CA SER A 22 5.92 -4.84 6.13
C SER A 22 6.56 -3.85 5.17
N ILE A 23 6.17 -2.58 5.25
CA ILE A 23 6.67 -1.54 4.36
C ILE A 23 7.40 -0.46 5.15
N GLY A 24 8.46 0.09 4.56
CA GLY A 24 9.18 1.23 5.11
C GLY A 24 8.55 2.55 4.67
N ARG A 25 8.10 3.37 5.62
CA ARG A 25 7.69 4.76 5.38
C ARG A 25 8.83 5.71 5.70
N ARG A 26 9.03 6.73 4.88
CA ARG A 26 10.01 7.79 5.13
C ARG A 26 9.58 8.64 6.33
N ALA A 27 10.53 9.30 6.98
CA ALA A 27 10.23 10.32 7.98
C ALA A 27 9.31 11.42 7.42
N VAL A 28 8.41 11.90 8.26
CA VAL A 28 7.47 13.01 7.98
C VAL A 28 8.27 14.30 7.81
N MET A 29 8.03 15.01 6.70
CA MET A 29 8.64 16.33 6.43
C MET A 29 7.67 17.46 6.81
N PRO A 30 8.11 18.74 6.82
CA PRO A 30 7.29 19.85 7.30
C PRO A 30 5.94 20.08 6.60
N LYS A 31 5.69 19.43 5.46
CA LYS A 31 4.44 19.53 4.68
C LYS A 31 3.68 18.21 4.59
N ASP A 32 4.14 17.16 5.26
CA ASP A 32 3.47 15.87 5.28
C ASP A 32 2.56 15.74 6.50
N VAL A 33 1.59 14.84 6.40
CA VAL A 33 0.73 14.45 7.50
C VAL A 33 0.84 12.93 7.66
N GLU A 34 1.08 12.49 8.89
CA GLU A 34 0.95 11.09 9.26
C GLU A 34 -0.46 10.82 9.77
N ILE A 35 -1.09 9.77 9.25
CA ILE A 35 -2.49 9.44 9.54
C ILE A 35 -2.53 8.03 10.09
N ASP A 36 -3.12 7.86 11.26
CA ASP A 36 -3.49 6.54 11.78
C ASP A 36 -4.75 6.04 11.06
N ILE A 37 -4.61 4.98 10.28
CA ILE A 37 -5.68 4.45 9.44
C ILE A 37 -6.57 3.52 10.27
N LEU A 38 -7.70 4.04 10.74
CA LEU A 38 -8.68 3.25 11.50
C LEU A 38 -9.53 2.36 10.59
N PHE A 39 -9.91 2.88 9.41
CA PHE A 39 -10.73 2.19 8.43
C PHE A 39 -10.30 2.56 7.01
N CYS A 40 -10.38 1.62 6.08
CA CYS A 40 -10.11 1.83 4.66
C CYS A 40 -11.18 1.10 3.84
N GLY A 41 -11.88 1.81 2.96
CA GLY A 41 -12.86 1.21 2.05
C GLY A 41 -12.17 0.48 0.90
N VAL A 42 -12.80 -0.57 0.37
CA VAL A 42 -12.34 -1.28 -0.84
C VAL A 42 -13.31 -1.00 -1.97
N CYS A 43 -12.78 -0.75 -3.17
CA CYS A 43 -13.54 -0.45 -4.37
C CYS A 43 -13.01 -1.22 -5.59
N HIS A 44 -13.68 -1.09 -6.73
CA HIS A 44 -13.29 -1.82 -7.95
C HIS A 44 -11.93 -1.37 -8.52
N SER A 45 -11.54 -0.10 -8.35
CA SER A 45 -10.22 0.36 -8.83
C SER A 45 -9.07 -0.32 -8.09
N ASP A 46 -9.28 -0.74 -6.84
CA ASP A 46 -8.27 -1.49 -6.10
C ASP A 46 -8.04 -2.87 -6.74
N LEU A 47 -9.10 -3.52 -7.21
CA LEU A 47 -8.99 -4.82 -7.88
C LEU A 47 -8.24 -4.72 -9.22
N HIS A 48 -8.58 -3.72 -10.03
CA HIS A 48 -7.89 -3.45 -11.30
C HIS A 48 -6.42 -3.13 -11.08
N THR A 49 -6.12 -2.37 -10.02
CA THR A 49 -4.74 -2.07 -9.63
C THR A 49 -4.00 -3.33 -9.15
N ALA A 50 -4.61 -4.13 -8.27
CA ALA A 50 -3.99 -5.34 -7.73
C ALA A 50 -3.73 -6.43 -8.79
N ARG A 51 -4.53 -6.45 -9.86
CA ARG A 51 -4.37 -7.39 -10.99
C ARG A 51 -3.54 -6.84 -12.15
N ASN A 52 -2.98 -5.64 -11.99
CA ASN A 52 -2.21 -4.96 -13.02
C ASN A 52 -2.96 -4.76 -14.35
N ASP A 53 -4.29 -4.61 -14.32
CA ASP A 53 -5.12 -4.46 -15.54
C ASP A 53 -4.77 -3.19 -16.34
N TRP A 54 -4.10 -2.23 -15.69
CA TRP A 54 -3.65 -0.97 -16.29
C TRP A 54 -2.15 -0.93 -16.63
N GLY A 55 -1.39 -1.99 -16.33
CA GLY A 55 0.05 -2.08 -16.63
C GLY A 55 0.96 -1.17 -15.78
N GLY A 56 0.47 -0.63 -14.67
CA GLY A 56 1.18 0.30 -13.78
C GLY A 56 1.75 -0.34 -12.51
N THR A 57 1.55 -1.64 -12.32
CA THR A 57 2.00 -2.40 -11.15
C THR A 57 2.73 -3.67 -11.58
N VAL A 58 3.09 -4.50 -10.60
CA VAL A 58 3.70 -5.83 -10.80
C VAL A 58 2.65 -6.93 -10.63
#